data_AF-A0A3C1EQG9-F1
#
_entry.id   AF-A0A3C1EQG9-F1
#
_cell.length_a   1.000
_cell.length_b   1.000
_cell.length_c   1.000
_cell.angle_alpha   90.00
_cell.angle_beta   90.00
_cell.angle_gamma   90.00
#
_symmetry.space_group_name_H-M   'P 1'
#
loop_
_entity.id
_entity.type
_entity.pdbx_description
1 polymer ?
#
loop_
_entity_poly.entity_id
_entity_poly.type
_entity_poly.pdbx_seq_one_letter_code
_entity_poly.pdbx_strand_id
1 'polypeptide(L)'
;MIDMTNGDSENQTQKKQAKAMIRQVEAILRRWDPIGGVPADEYDSYAPHIVAMVSQGCSFDDLLKEMERITTRKMGLELNSKRDEIFAKEILKSLGKGTV
;
A
#
# COMPACT_ATOMS: atom_id res chain seq x y z
N MET A 1 17.70 36.54 -12.40
CA MET A 1 17.72 35.63 -11.24
C MET A 1 16.51 34.72 -11.37
N ILE A 2 16.72 33.49 -11.84
CA ILE A 2 15.66 32.48 -11.83
C ILE A 2 15.80 31.77 -10.48
N ASP A 3 14.74 31.78 -9.69
CA ASP A 3 14.67 31.12 -8.39
C ASP A 3 14.78 29.59 -8.57
N MET A 4 15.96 29.05 -8.30
CA MET A 4 16.26 27.62 -8.37
C MET A 4 15.87 26.85 -7.09
N THR A 5 15.21 27.48 -6.12
CA THR A 5 15.00 26.89 -4.78
C THR A 5 13.66 26.16 -4.59
N ASN A 6 12.67 26.39 -5.46
CA ASN A 6 11.33 25.78 -5.32
C ASN A 6 11.27 24.29 -5.73
N GLY A 7 11.97 23.88 -6.80
CA GLY A 7 11.87 22.51 -7.33
C GLY A 7 12.45 21.42 -6.42
N ASP A 8 13.51 21.74 -5.68
CA ASP A 8 14.16 20.77 -4.78
C ASP A 8 13.34 20.52 -3.51
N SER A 9 12.62 21.54 -3.03
CA SER A 9 11.81 21.47 -1.81
C SER A 9 10.52 20.67 -2.01
N GLU A 10 9.86 20.83 -3.16
CA GLU A 10 8.67 20.07 -3.53
C GLU A 10 8.98 18.59 -3.77
N ASN A 11 10.04 18.29 -4.51
CA ASN A 11 10.47 16.93 -4.80
C ASN A 11 10.85 16.16 -3.52
N GLN A 12 11.56 16.82 -2.59
CA GLN A 12 11.87 16.24 -1.28
C GLN A 12 10.61 15.98 -0.45
N THR A 13 9.62 16.86 -0.50
CA THR A 13 8.35 16.71 0.23
C THR A 13 7.55 15.54 -0.31
N GLN A 14 7.41 15.43 -1.64
CA GLN A 14 6.74 14.32 -2.30
C GLN A 14 7.41 12.97 -1.99
N LYS A 15 8.75 12.90 -2.02
CA LYS A 15 9.50 11.69 -1.64
C LYS A 15 9.27 11.30 -0.19
N LYS A 16 9.26 12.26 0.73
CA LYS A 16 8.98 12.00 2.16
C LYS A 16 7.55 11.48 2.35
N GLN A 17 6.57 12.07 1.68
CA GLN A 17 5.18 11.64 1.73
C GLN A 17 5.00 10.22 1.17
N ALA A 18 5.57 9.92 0.00
CA ALA A 18 5.54 8.59 -0.59
C ALA A 18 6.16 7.54 0.35
N LYS A 19 7.31 7.85 0.95
CA LYS A 19 7.95 6.97 1.94
C LYS A 19 7.08 6.75 3.19
N ALA A 20 6.37 7.77 3.64
CA ALA A 20 5.45 7.66 4.78
C ALA A 20 4.22 6.80 4.44
N MET A 21 3.69 6.91 3.21
CA MET A 21 2.60 6.05 2.73
C MET A 21 3.04 4.59 2.62
N ILE A 22 4.23 4.33 2.07
CA ILE A 22 4.80 2.98 1.97
C ILE A 22 4.91 2.34 3.36
N ARG A 23 5.48 3.05 4.34
CA ARG A 23 5.61 2.54 5.71
C ARG A 23 4.27 2.25 6.38
N GLN A 24 3.23 3.02 6.08
CA GLN A 24 1.88 2.75 6.57
C GLN A 24 1.33 1.46 5.98
N VAL A 25 1.49 1.26 4.66
CA VAL A 25 1.05 0.03 3.99
C VAL A 25 1.84 -1.18 4.47
N GLU A 26 3.16 -1.09 4.63
CA GLU A 26 4.01 -2.15 5.22
C GLU A 26 3.46 -2.60 6.59
N ALA A 27 3.15 -1.65 7.47
CA ALA A 27 2.60 -1.95 8.80
C ALA A 27 1.23 -2.64 8.75
N ILE A 28 0.43 -2.38 7.73
CA ILE A 28 -0.86 -3.05 7.52
C ILE A 28 -0.63 -4.47 6.96
N LEU A 29 0.25 -4.63 5.97
CA LEU A 29 0.56 -5.93 5.37
C LEU A 29 1.16 -6.91 6.37
N ARG A 30 1.96 -6.43 7.33
CA ARG A 30 2.49 -7.26 8.44
C ARG A 30 1.41 -7.84 9.35
N ARG A 31 0.23 -7.21 9.45
CA ARG A 31 -0.92 -7.76 10.18
C ARG A 31 -1.81 -8.63 9.31
N TRP A 32 -1.80 -8.40 8.01
CA TRP A 32 -2.53 -9.21 7.04
C TRP A 32 -1.99 -10.63 6.97
N ASP A 33 -0.65 -10.78 6.96
CA ASP A 33 0.12 -12.03 7.05
C ASP A 33 -0.65 -13.32 6.68
N PRO A 34 -0.88 -13.55 5.37
CA PRO A 34 -1.64 -14.70 4.94
C PRO A 34 -1.01 -16.05 5.23
N ILE A 35 0.32 -16.08 5.33
CA ILE A 35 1.11 -17.30 5.50
C ILE A 35 1.18 -17.66 6.99
N GLY A 36 1.23 -16.65 7.87
CA GLY A 36 1.32 -16.81 9.31
C GLY A 36 2.75 -17.06 9.76
N GLY A 37 3.44 -16.01 10.21
CA GLY A 37 4.76 -16.10 10.84
C GLY A 37 5.95 -16.04 9.88
N VAL A 38 5.78 -15.48 8.69
CA VAL A 38 6.92 -15.19 7.79
C VAL A 38 7.60 -13.87 8.18
N PRO A 39 8.88 -13.69 7.79
CA PRO A 39 9.58 -12.43 7.98
C PRO A 39 8.79 -11.25 7.40
N ALA A 40 8.76 -10.15 8.15
CA ALA A 40 7.97 -8.97 7.83
C ALA A 40 8.38 -8.30 6.51
N ASP A 41 9.64 -8.44 6.12
CA ASP A 41 10.24 -7.89 4.90
C ASP A 41 9.77 -8.60 3.61
N GLU A 42 9.24 -9.83 3.71
CA GLU A 42 8.62 -10.54 2.58
C GLU A 42 7.45 -9.76 1.99
N TYR A 43 6.69 -9.05 2.84
CA TYR A 43 5.54 -8.26 2.43
C TYR A 43 5.88 -6.81 2.06
N ASP A 44 7.03 -6.30 2.51
CA ASP A 44 7.46 -4.92 2.26
C ASP A 44 7.63 -4.66 0.74
N SER A 45 7.93 -5.72 -0.04
CA SER A 45 8.04 -5.66 -1.50
C SER A 45 6.74 -5.27 -2.22
N TYR A 46 5.57 -5.50 -1.61
CA TYR A 46 4.27 -5.17 -2.23
C TYR A 46 3.79 -3.75 -1.90
N ALA A 47 4.27 -3.17 -0.80
CA ALA A 47 3.80 -1.87 -0.32
C ALA A 47 3.96 -0.72 -1.33
N PRO A 48 5.10 -0.58 -2.06
CA PRO A 48 5.24 0.47 -3.08
C PRO A 48 4.22 0.34 -4.22
N HIS A 49 3.92 -0.89 -4.65
CA HIS A 49 2.94 -1.12 -5.72
C HIS A 49 1.53 -0.76 -5.27
N ILE A 50 1.14 -1.19 -4.07
CA ILE A 50 -0.18 -0.88 -3.50
C ILE A 50 -0.36 0.63 -3.30
N VAL A 51 0.67 1.33 -2.79
CA VAL A 51 0.64 2.81 -2.67
C VAL A 51 0.45 3.46 -4.04
N ALA A 52 1.12 2.97 -5.08
CA ALA A 52 0.99 3.50 -6.42
C ALA A 52 -0.44 3.31 -6.96
N MET A 53 -1.05 2.14 -6.77
CA MET A 53 -2.43 1.87 -7.17
C MET A 53 -3.41 2.83 -6.48
N VAL A 54 -3.31 2.97 -5.15
CA VAL A 54 -4.21 3.85 -4.39
C VAL A 54 -4.00 5.32 -4.76
N SER A 55 -2.75 5.75 -4.96
CA SER A 55 -2.41 7.12 -5.37
C SER A 55 -2.90 7.46 -6.77
N GLN A 56 -3.12 6.46 -7.63
CA GLN A 56 -3.72 6.60 -8.96
C GLN A 56 -5.27 6.56 -8.91
N GLY A 57 -5.86 6.43 -7.71
CA GLY A 57 -7.31 6.41 -7.53
C GLY A 57 -7.97 5.06 -7.81
N CYS A 58 -7.27 3.94 -7.57
CA CYS A 58 -7.87 2.62 -7.72
C CYS A 58 -9.12 2.47 -6.84
N SER A 59 -10.11 1.71 -7.32
CA SER A 59 -11.30 1.41 -6.53
C SER A 59 -10.99 0.41 -5.41
N PHE A 60 -11.94 0.26 -4.49
CA PHE A 60 -11.89 -0.81 -3.48
C PHE A 60 -11.78 -2.20 -4.12
N ASP A 61 -12.57 -2.45 -5.16
CA ASP A 61 -12.57 -3.74 -5.85
C ASP A 61 -11.25 -4.03 -6.55
N ASP A 62 -10.58 -3.00 -7.10
CA ASP A 62 -9.27 -3.15 -7.72
C ASP A 62 -8.19 -3.52 -6.70
N LEU A 63 -8.20 -2.86 -5.54
CA LEU A 63 -7.26 -3.16 -4.46
C LEU A 63 -7.52 -4.55 -3.88
N LEU A 64 -8.79 -4.92 -3.65
CA LEU A 64 -9.15 -6.24 -3.16
C LEU A 64 -8.65 -7.34 -4.13
N LYS A 65 -8.92 -7.18 -5.43
CA LYS A 65 -8.44 -8.13 -6.44
C LYS A 65 -6.92 -8.27 -6.45
N GLU A 66 -6.18 -7.17 -6.24
CA GLU A 66 -4.72 -7.25 -6.14
C GLU A 66 -4.29 -8.01 -4.90
N MET A 67 -4.91 -7.79 -3.74
CA MET A 67 -4.62 -8.56 -2.53
C MET A 67 -4.90 -10.05 -2.71
N GLU A 68 -6.05 -10.41 -3.27
CA GLU A 68 -6.42 -11.78 -3.60
C GLU A 68 -5.43 -12.41 -4.59
N ARG A 69 -4.95 -11.64 -5.57
CA ARG A 69 -3.93 -12.06 -6.53
C ARG A 69 -2.59 -12.30 -5.85
N ILE A 70 -2.16 -11.46 -4.91
CA ILE A 70 -0.92 -11.68 -4.15
C ILE A 70 -1.06 -12.99 -3.35
N THR A 71 -2.15 -13.17 -2.59
CA THR A 71 -2.43 -14.40 -1.82
C THR A 71 -2.33 -15.65 -2.71
N THR A 72 -3.03 -15.64 -3.84
CA THR A 72 -3.18 -16.86 -4.67
C THR A 72 -2.03 -17.07 -5.65
N ARG A 73 -1.56 -16.02 -6.33
CA ARG A 73 -0.56 -16.14 -7.42
C ARG A 73 0.86 -15.92 -6.96
N LYS A 74 1.10 -15.12 -5.93
CA LYS A 74 2.46 -14.86 -5.41
C LYS A 74 2.80 -15.79 -4.26
N MET A 75 1.86 -16.04 -3.35
CA MET A 75 2.09 -16.92 -2.19
C MET A 75 1.60 -18.36 -2.41
N GLY A 76 0.71 -18.61 -3.37
CA GLY A 76 0.20 -19.96 -3.64
C GLY A 76 -0.84 -20.45 -2.63
N LEU A 77 -1.48 -19.55 -1.89
CA LEU A 77 -2.45 -19.88 -0.85
C LEU A 77 -3.88 -19.90 -1.39
N GLU A 78 -4.79 -20.53 -0.63
CA GLU A 78 -6.21 -20.43 -0.88
C GLU A 78 -6.73 -19.01 -0.60
N LEU A 79 -7.78 -18.65 -1.34
CA LEU A 79 -8.43 -17.36 -1.20
C LEU A 79 -9.13 -17.23 0.16
N ASN A 80 -8.88 -16.11 0.85
CA ASN A 80 -9.63 -15.73 2.05
C ASN A 80 -10.18 -14.31 1.87
N SER A 81 -11.25 -14.18 1.07
CA SER A 81 -11.81 -12.89 0.72
C SER A 81 -12.22 -12.06 1.93
N LYS A 82 -12.69 -12.67 3.04
CA LYS A 82 -13.04 -11.90 4.25
C LYS A 82 -11.84 -11.21 4.88
N ARG A 83 -10.71 -11.92 5.01
CA ARG A 83 -9.47 -11.33 5.51
C ARG A 83 -8.98 -10.25 4.55
N ASP A 84 -8.92 -10.56 3.27
CA ASP A 84 -8.37 -9.67 2.26
C ASP A 84 -9.24 -8.38 2.13
N GLU A 85 -10.56 -8.49 2.29
CA GLU A 85 -11.51 -7.36 2.33
C GLU A 85 -11.25 -6.41 3.52
N ILE A 86 -11.01 -6.96 4.71
CA ILE A 86 -10.72 -6.17 5.93
C ILE A 86 -9.48 -5.31 5.71
N PHE A 87 -8.41 -5.92 5.19
CA PHE A 87 -7.13 -5.23 5.02
C PHE A 87 -7.14 -4.27 3.82
N ALA A 88 -7.85 -4.59 2.73
CA ALA A 88 -8.06 -3.64 1.63
C ALA A 88 -8.78 -2.36 2.09
N LYS A 89 -9.84 -2.50 2.92
CA LYS A 89 -10.54 -1.35 3.52
C LYS A 89 -9.62 -0.54 4.42
N GLU A 90 -8.79 -1.22 5.21
CA GLU A 90 -7.85 -0.56 6.11
C GLU A 90 -6.78 0.24 5.35
N ILE A 91 -6.23 -0.31 4.26
CA ILE A 91 -5.26 0.37 3.39
C ILE A 91 -5.88 1.64 2.81
N LEU A 92 -7.06 1.56 2.19
CA LEU A 92 -7.73 2.74 1.63
C LEU A 92 -8.03 3.79 2.68
N LYS A 93 -8.52 3.39 3.86
CA LYS A 93 -8.78 4.32 4.97
C LYS A 93 -7.50 4.98 5.48
N SER A 94 -6.38 4.25 5.53
CA SER A 94 -5.10 4.77 6.01
C SER A 94 -4.49 5.81 5.06
N LEU A 95 -4.63 5.60 3.74
CA LEU A 95 -4.10 6.50 2.72
C LEU A 95 -5.07 7.63 2.36
N GLY A 96 -6.37 7.43 2.57
CA GLY A 96 -7.46 8.35 2.22
C GLY A 96 -7.82 9.40 3.27
N LYS A 97 -6.95 9.72 4.25
CA LYS A 97 -7.20 10.87 5.14
C LYS A 97 -7.03 12.18 4.38
N GLY A 98 -8.12 12.57 3.71
CA GLY A 98 -8.29 13.79 2.93
C GLY A 98 -9.70 14.05 2.40
N THR A 99 -10.71 13.20 2.65
CA THR A 99 -12.12 13.55 2.35
C THR A 99 -13.08 12.75 3.23
N VAL A 100 -13.73 13.43 4.17
CA VAL A 100 -15.04 13.05 4.72
C VAL A 100 -16.01 14.14 4.30
#